data_AF-A0A1J5R7X9-F1
#
_entry.id   AF-A0A1J5R7X9-F1
#
_cell.length_a   1.000
_cell.length_b   1.000
_cell.length_c   1.000
_cell.angle_alpha   90.00
_cell.angle_beta   90.00
_cell.angle_gamma   90.00
#
_symmetry.space_group_name_H-M   'P 1'
#
loop_
_entity.id
_entity.type
_entity.pdbx_description
1 polymer ?
#
loop_
_entity_poly.entity_id
_entity_poly.type
_entity_poly.pdbx_seq_one_letter_code
_entity_poly.pdbx_strand_id
1 'polypeptide(L)'
;MVKAICALLLAGTCSIGQAFADPPQWGQMLKGFSAVGCNVQDGRAGRAARVLVLCNQDKVIAAVPALQSMGLLNPDLSQSTINLMPGMVATSFMMEIVSSMIDPYYKSHSSDLTMWEADLVIANNYGHLQRMPIFGFRFTRSLDSRVNWDNMDFQRLEKIAPGFHLYPGATSLLNGND
;
A
#
# COMPACT_ATOMS: atom_id res chain seq x y z
N MET A 1 -1.86 -14.56 -0.52
CA MET A 1 -1.21 -13.60 0.41
C MET A 1 -1.99 -12.29 0.53
N VAL A 2 -2.46 -11.68 -0.57
CA VAL A 2 -3.35 -10.49 -0.58
C VAL A 2 -4.59 -10.63 0.31
N LYS A 3 -5.29 -11.78 0.23
CA LYS A 3 -6.42 -12.11 1.12
C LYS A 3 -6.02 -12.18 2.60
N ALA A 4 -4.78 -12.56 2.93
CA ALA A 4 -4.31 -12.66 4.30
C ALA A 4 -4.01 -11.28 4.91
N ILE A 5 -3.34 -10.38 4.17
CA ILE A 5 -3.10 -8.98 4.62
C ILE A 5 -4.44 -8.26 4.83
N CYS A 6 -5.38 -8.41 3.90
CA CYS A 6 -6.68 -7.75 4.02
C CYS A 6 -7.55 -8.38 5.13
N ALA A 7 -7.55 -9.70 5.31
CA ALA A 7 -8.30 -10.38 6.37
C ALA A 7 -7.73 -10.09 7.77
N LEU A 8 -6.41 -9.94 7.92
CA LEU A 8 -5.76 -9.69 9.22
C LEU A 8 -5.81 -8.22 9.65
N LEU A 9 -5.70 -7.26 8.71
CA LEU A 9 -5.96 -5.84 9.01
C LEU A 9 -7.41 -5.60 9.46
N LEU A 10 -8.33 -6.51 9.12
CA LEU A 10 -9.73 -6.49 9.56
C LEU A 10 -9.98 -7.26 10.85
N ALA A 11 -9.23 -8.32 11.12
CA ALA A 11 -9.27 -9.06 12.38
C ALA A 11 -8.86 -8.21 13.59
N GLY A 12 -8.11 -7.11 13.38
CA GLY A 12 -7.86 -6.08 14.40
C GLY A 12 -9.09 -5.25 14.80
N THR A 13 -10.22 -5.38 14.07
CA THR A 13 -11.46 -4.61 14.31
C THR A 13 -12.72 -5.46 14.40
N CYS A 14 -12.69 -6.73 14.00
CA CYS A 14 -13.82 -7.67 14.07
C CYS A 14 -13.37 -9.08 14.46
N SER A 15 -14.23 -9.79 15.21
CA SER A 15 -14.01 -11.16 15.69
C SER A 15 -13.52 -12.13 14.60
N ILE A 16 -12.45 -12.84 14.92
CA ILE A 16 -11.55 -13.66 14.07
C ILE A 16 -12.24 -14.76 13.22
N GLY A 17 -13.54 -15.05 13.44
CA GLY A 17 -14.22 -16.21 12.85
C GLY A 17 -14.80 -16.07 11.43
N GLN A 18 -14.94 -14.85 10.89
CA GLN A 18 -15.62 -14.63 9.58
C GLN A 18 -14.73 -14.02 8.48
N ALA A 19 -13.47 -13.68 8.78
CA ALA A 19 -12.60 -12.91 7.89
C ALA A 19 -12.09 -13.65 6.63
N PHE A 20 -12.43 -14.93 6.46
CA PHE A 20 -11.86 -15.78 5.41
C PHE A 20 -12.85 -16.24 4.32
N ALA A 21 -14.15 -15.96 4.45
CA ALA A 21 -15.16 -16.44 3.51
C ALA A 21 -15.34 -15.51 2.29
N ASP A 22 -15.24 -14.20 2.50
CA ASP A 22 -15.44 -13.20 1.45
C ASP A 22 -14.25 -12.23 1.36
N PRO A 23 -13.80 -11.85 0.15
CA PRO A 23 -12.80 -10.80 0.01
C PRO A 23 -13.34 -9.51 0.64
N PRO A 24 -12.54 -8.82 1.45
CA PRO A 24 -13.07 -7.71 2.20
C PRO A 24 -13.52 -6.57 1.31
N GLN A 25 -14.64 -5.96 1.70
CA GLN A 25 -15.22 -4.85 0.96
C GLN A 25 -14.26 -3.66 1.01
N TRP A 26 -14.17 -2.91 -0.09
CA TRP A 26 -13.33 -1.72 -0.25
C TRP A 26 -13.29 -0.84 1.00
N GLY A 27 -14.46 -0.44 1.52
CA GLY A 27 -14.57 0.43 2.69
C GLY A 27 -14.04 -0.17 4.00
N GLN A 28 -14.01 -1.50 4.15
CA GLN A 28 -13.40 -2.15 5.30
C GLN A 28 -11.87 -2.12 5.20
N MET A 29 -11.32 -2.36 4.00
CA MET A 29 -9.87 -2.27 3.75
C MET A 29 -9.32 -0.87 4.08
N LEU A 30 -10.07 0.18 3.72
CA LEU A 30 -9.68 1.56 4.03
C LEU A 30 -9.49 1.80 5.54
N LYS A 31 -10.33 1.20 6.38
CA LYS A 31 -10.21 1.30 7.84
C LYS A 31 -8.96 0.58 8.37
N GLY A 32 -8.69 -0.61 7.84
CA GLY A 32 -7.50 -1.39 8.17
C GLY A 32 -6.20 -0.65 7.83
N PHE A 33 -6.13 -0.07 6.62
CA PHE A 33 -4.97 0.72 6.22
C PHE A 33 -4.80 1.99 7.05
N SER A 34 -5.90 2.67 7.41
CA SER A 34 -5.81 3.85 8.26
C SER A 34 -5.27 3.55 9.65
N ALA A 35 -5.50 2.34 10.18
CA ALA A 35 -4.96 1.91 11.46
C ALA A 35 -3.42 1.76 11.44
N VAL A 36 -2.85 1.45 10.27
CA VAL A 36 -1.39 1.30 10.06
C VAL A 36 -0.75 2.56 9.45
N GLY A 37 -1.44 3.70 9.49
CA GLY A 37 -0.90 4.98 9.07
C GLY A 37 -1.05 5.31 7.59
N CYS A 38 -1.82 4.53 6.84
CA CYS A 38 -2.06 4.73 5.41
C CYS A 38 -3.50 5.19 5.14
N ASN A 39 -3.67 6.36 4.54
CA ASN A 39 -4.96 6.92 4.15
C ASN A 39 -5.12 6.83 2.63
N VAL A 40 -6.26 6.33 2.16
CA VAL A 40 -6.56 6.18 0.73
C VAL A 40 -7.60 7.22 0.35
N GLN A 41 -7.31 7.98 -0.69
CA GLN A 41 -8.19 9.01 -1.21
C GLN A 41 -8.64 8.63 -2.63
N ASP A 42 -9.94 8.42 -2.77
CA ASP A 42 -10.58 8.22 -4.06
C ASP A 42 -10.98 9.57 -4.66
N GLY A 43 -10.73 9.76 -5.96
CA GLY A 43 -11.06 10.98 -6.67
C GLY A 43 -11.04 10.82 -8.19
N ARG A 44 -10.85 11.92 -8.89
CA ARG A 44 -10.72 11.95 -10.35
C ARG A 44 -9.48 12.72 -10.78
N ALA A 45 -8.84 12.24 -11.85
CA ALA A 45 -7.77 12.92 -12.58
C ALA A 45 -8.23 13.08 -14.05
N GLY A 46 -8.92 14.19 -14.33
CA GLY A 46 -9.58 14.40 -15.62
C GLY A 46 -10.68 13.37 -15.87
N ARG A 47 -10.53 12.54 -16.91
CA ARG A 47 -11.48 11.46 -17.25
C ARG A 47 -11.20 10.14 -16.52
N ALA A 48 -10.02 9.97 -15.92
CA ALA A 48 -9.67 8.76 -15.18
C ALA A 48 -10.10 8.87 -13.71
N ALA A 49 -10.42 7.73 -13.10
CA ALA A 49 -10.45 7.67 -11.65
C ALA A 49 -9.04 7.81 -11.09
N ARG A 50 -8.92 8.29 -9.86
CA ARG A 50 -7.63 8.44 -9.16
C ARG A 50 -7.74 7.82 -7.78
N VAL A 51 -6.75 7.01 -7.43
CA VAL A 51 -6.56 6.48 -6.08
C VAL A 51 -5.20 6.97 -5.60
N LEU A 52 -5.21 7.79 -4.56
CA LEU A 52 -3.99 8.30 -3.92
C LEU A 52 -3.84 7.66 -2.55
N VAL A 53 -2.72 6.98 -2.33
CA VAL A 53 -2.36 6.38 -1.04
C VAL A 53 -1.36 7.28 -0.33
N LEU A 54 -1.67 7.68 0.88
CA LEU A 54 -0.84 8.54 1.73
C LEU A 54 -0.39 7.73 2.93
N CYS A 55 0.88 7.39 3.03
CA CYS A 55 1.39 6.66 4.19
C CYS A 55 2.29 7.53 5.04
N ASN A 56 1.96 7.67 6.32
CA ASN A 56 2.81 8.37 7.27
C ASN A 56 3.92 7.43 7.76
N GLN A 57 5.18 7.80 7.52
CA GLN A 57 6.34 6.97 7.79
C GLN A 57 6.40 6.52 9.26
N ASP A 58 6.27 7.47 10.20
CA ASP A 58 6.36 7.19 11.64
C ASP A 58 5.28 6.21 12.10
N LYS A 59 4.05 6.37 11.59
CA LYS A 59 2.93 5.47 11.91
C LYS A 59 3.13 4.07 11.34
N VAL A 60 3.68 3.95 10.12
CA VAL A 60 4.01 2.65 9.53
C VAL A 60 5.08 1.96 10.37
N ILE A 61 6.15 2.68 10.74
CA ILE A 61 7.22 2.16 11.60
C ILE A 61 6.67 1.69 12.95
N ALA A 62 5.82 2.50 13.59
CA ALA A 62 5.20 2.15 14.86
C ALA A 62 4.27 0.94 14.76
N ALA A 63 3.72 0.65 13.58
CA ALA A 63 2.87 -0.51 13.34
C ALA A 63 3.65 -1.81 13.08
N VAL A 64 4.95 -1.75 12.74
CA VAL A 64 5.75 -2.94 12.38
C VAL A 64 5.70 -4.04 13.44
N PRO A 65 5.90 -3.79 14.75
CA PRO A 65 5.85 -4.86 15.75
C PRO A 65 4.50 -5.57 15.81
N ALA A 66 3.40 -4.82 15.67
CA ALA A 66 2.06 -5.40 15.63
C ALA A 66 1.88 -6.26 14.38
N LEU A 67 2.33 -5.78 13.22
CA LEU A 67 2.25 -6.52 11.96
C LEU A 67 3.12 -7.80 11.97
N GLN A 68 4.29 -7.77 12.60
CA GLN A 68 5.12 -8.96 12.83
C GLN A 68 4.43 -9.97 13.73
N SER A 69 3.78 -9.51 14.82
CA SER A 69 3.02 -10.39 15.73
C SER A 69 1.84 -11.09 15.04
N MET A 70 1.30 -10.46 13.98
CA MET A 70 0.24 -11.00 13.13
C MET A 70 0.75 -11.89 12.00
N GLY A 71 2.08 -12.07 11.85
CA GLY A 71 2.69 -12.82 10.75
C GLY A 71 2.59 -12.14 9.38
N LEU A 72 2.34 -10.83 9.36
CA LEU A 72 2.19 -10.05 8.12
C LEU A 72 3.52 -9.48 7.61
N LEU A 73 4.49 -9.31 8.50
CA LEU A 73 5.84 -8.89 8.15
C LEU A 73 6.85 -9.94 8.63
N ASN A 74 8.02 -9.95 7.98
CA ASN A 74 9.12 -10.81 8.39
C ASN A 74 9.45 -10.58 9.89
N PRO A 75 9.33 -11.60 10.76
CA PRO A 75 9.66 -11.46 12.17
C PRO A 75 11.14 -11.09 12.40
N ASP A 76 12.01 -11.37 11.43
CA ASP A 76 13.44 -11.04 11.49
C ASP A 76 13.74 -9.59 11.07
N LEU A 77 12.72 -8.80 10.66
CA LEU A 77 12.90 -7.38 10.40
C LEU A 77 13.20 -6.66 11.72
N SER A 78 14.48 -6.47 12.00
CA SER A 78 14.95 -5.89 13.26
C SER A 78 14.65 -4.38 13.37
N GLN A 79 14.50 -3.88 14.59
CA GLN A 79 14.39 -2.44 14.84
C GLN A 79 15.60 -1.67 14.28
N SER A 80 16.79 -2.25 14.32
CA SER A 80 17.99 -1.67 13.72
C SER A 80 17.83 -1.48 12.21
N THR A 81 17.30 -2.47 11.50
CA THR A 81 17.03 -2.36 10.06
C THR A 81 16.00 -1.28 9.76
N ILE A 82 14.93 -1.20 10.56
CA ILE A 82 13.89 -0.18 10.40
C ILE A 82 14.46 1.22 10.61
N ASN A 83 15.30 1.40 11.62
CA ASN A 83 15.93 2.68 11.93
C ASN A 83 16.97 3.09 10.89
N LEU A 84 17.68 2.13 10.28
CA LEU A 84 18.67 2.40 9.24
C LEU A 84 18.04 2.75 7.89
N MET A 85 16.86 2.19 7.59
CA MET A 85 16.21 2.36 6.28
C MET A 85 14.69 2.60 6.38
N PRO A 86 14.24 3.62 7.13
CA PRO A 86 12.82 3.86 7.40
C PRO A 86 12.03 4.17 6.11
N GLY A 87 12.66 4.85 5.15
CA GLY A 87 12.09 5.16 3.83
C GLY A 87 11.82 3.91 3.00
N MET A 88 12.78 2.99 2.95
CA MET A 88 12.65 1.72 2.23
C MET A 88 11.56 0.84 2.83
N VAL A 89 11.49 0.76 4.17
CA VAL A 89 10.44 -0.02 4.87
C VAL A 89 9.06 0.52 4.53
N ALA A 90 8.85 1.83 4.65
CA ALA A 90 7.56 2.44 4.36
C ALA A 90 7.19 2.31 2.87
N THR A 91 8.15 2.47 1.95
CA THR A 91 7.93 2.31 0.51
C THR A 91 7.54 0.89 0.13
N SER A 92 8.20 -0.12 0.71
CA SER A 92 7.88 -1.54 0.47
C SER A 92 6.46 -1.85 0.95
N PHE A 93 6.10 -1.37 2.15
CA PHE A 93 4.76 -1.52 2.69
C PHE A 93 3.68 -0.85 1.83
N MET A 94 3.97 0.33 1.27
CA MET A 94 3.07 1.02 0.34
C MET A 94 2.82 0.22 -0.94
N MET A 95 3.85 -0.43 -1.50
CA MET A 95 3.68 -1.28 -2.69
C MET A 95 2.78 -2.49 -2.40
N GLU A 96 2.92 -3.10 -1.22
CA GLU A 96 2.04 -4.20 -0.78
C GLU A 96 0.59 -3.73 -0.63
N ILE A 97 0.38 -2.60 0.05
CA ILE A 97 -0.95 -2.01 0.22
C ILE A 97 -1.60 -1.72 -1.13
N VAL A 98 -0.91 -1.00 -2.02
CA VAL A 98 -1.43 -0.67 -3.35
C VAL A 98 -1.76 -1.93 -4.14
N SER A 99 -0.85 -2.91 -4.18
CA SER A 99 -1.07 -4.17 -4.89
C SER A 99 -2.32 -4.89 -4.37
N SER A 100 -2.54 -4.88 -3.07
CA SER A 100 -3.70 -5.54 -2.43
C SER A 100 -5.04 -4.86 -2.74
N MET A 101 -5.02 -3.58 -3.13
CA MET A 101 -6.22 -2.77 -3.35
C MET A 101 -6.77 -2.83 -4.77
N ILE A 102 -5.96 -3.19 -5.77
CA ILE A 102 -6.34 -3.07 -7.18
C ILE A 102 -7.57 -3.92 -7.52
N ASP A 103 -7.54 -5.23 -7.23
CA ASP A 103 -8.66 -6.13 -7.52
C ASP A 103 -9.95 -5.76 -6.75
N PRO A 104 -9.91 -5.52 -5.42
CA PRO A 104 -11.07 -5.02 -4.68
C PRO A 104 -11.63 -3.71 -5.22
N TYR A 105 -10.77 -2.79 -5.68
CA TYR A 105 -11.19 -1.53 -6.29
C TYR A 105 -12.01 -1.78 -7.56
N TYR A 106 -11.50 -2.59 -8.49
CA TYR A 106 -12.19 -2.86 -9.76
C TYR A 106 -13.46 -3.70 -9.60
N LYS A 107 -13.57 -4.51 -8.54
CA LYS A 107 -14.81 -5.20 -8.16
C LYS A 107 -15.88 -4.28 -7.58
N SER A 108 -15.48 -3.16 -6.97
CA SER A 108 -16.39 -2.23 -6.28
C SER A 108 -16.70 -0.95 -7.07
N HIS A 109 -15.91 -0.63 -8.08
CA HIS A 109 -16.06 0.56 -8.91
C HIS A 109 -16.31 0.19 -10.37
N SER A 110 -16.91 1.10 -11.15
CA SER A 110 -17.17 0.91 -12.58
C SER A 110 -16.12 1.55 -13.51
N SER A 111 -15.03 2.08 -12.95
CA SER A 111 -13.98 2.76 -13.71
C SER A 111 -13.22 1.78 -14.61
N ASP A 112 -12.92 2.20 -15.84
CA ASP A 112 -12.11 1.40 -16.78
C ASP A 112 -10.61 1.69 -16.68
N LEU A 113 -10.27 2.93 -16.31
CA LEU A 113 -8.90 3.43 -16.14
C LEU A 113 -8.80 4.16 -14.81
N THR A 114 -7.79 3.76 -14.03
CA THR A 114 -7.46 4.36 -12.75
C THR A 114 -5.99 4.76 -12.71
N MET A 115 -5.72 5.99 -12.26
CA MET A 115 -4.39 6.45 -11.89
C MET A 115 -4.15 6.07 -10.42
N TRP A 116 -3.11 5.27 -10.18
CA TRP A 116 -2.67 4.89 -8.84
C TRP A 116 -1.43 5.69 -8.49
N GLU A 117 -1.46 6.34 -7.34
CA GLU A 117 -0.35 7.14 -6.85
C GLU A 117 -0.15 6.86 -5.37
N ALA A 118 1.10 6.96 -4.92
CA ALA A 118 1.45 6.75 -3.53
C ALA A 118 2.44 7.82 -3.07
N ASP A 119 2.06 8.58 -2.04
CA ASP A 119 2.91 9.59 -1.40
C ASP A 119 3.27 9.15 0.02
N LEU A 120 4.54 9.30 0.37
CA LEU A 120 5.02 9.17 1.73
C LEU A 120 4.85 10.51 2.44
N VAL A 121 4.27 10.50 3.63
CA VAL A 121 4.20 11.64 4.52
C VAL A 121 5.32 11.49 5.54
N ILE A 122 6.34 12.35 5.43
CA ILE A 122 7.56 12.32 6.23
C ILE A 122 7.85 13.72 6.78
N ALA A 123 8.47 13.80 7.96
CA ALA A 123 8.95 15.08 8.49
C ALA A 123 10.16 15.57 7.70
N ASN A 124 10.21 16.87 7.40
CA ASN A 124 11.42 17.50 6.87
C ASN A 124 12.43 17.79 8.00
N ASN A 125 13.57 18.37 7.65
CA ASN A 125 14.64 18.73 8.60
C ASN A 125 14.23 19.73 9.70
N TYR A 126 13.03 20.31 9.60
CA TYR A 126 12.46 21.25 10.56
C TYR A 126 11.28 20.64 11.34
N GLY A 127 11.03 19.33 11.19
CA GLY A 127 9.92 18.63 11.85
C GLY A 127 8.55 18.85 11.21
N HIS A 128 8.46 19.56 10.09
CA HIS A 128 7.20 19.74 9.38
C HIS A 128 6.89 18.57 8.46
N LEU A 129 5.67 18.04 8.53
CA LEU A 129 5.22 17.00 7.63
C LEU A 129 5.12 17.52 6.20
N GLN A 130 5.73 16.79 5.27
CA GLN A 130 5.65 17.03 3.83
C GLN A 130 5.22 15.74 3.12
N ARG A 131 4.61 15.92 1.94
CA ARG A 131 4.33 14.81 1.03
C ARG A 131 5.49 14.64 0.07
N MET A 132 6.00 13.42 -0.01
CA MET A 132 6.98 13.01 -0.99
C MET A 132 6.34 11.96 -1.90
N PRO A 133 6.18 12.24 -3.20
CA PRO A 133 5.66 11.24 -4.14
C PRO A 133 6.65 10.08 -4.24
N ILE A 134 6.16 8.85 -4.18
CA ILE A 134 6.98 7.64 -4.19
C ILE A 134 6.87 6.90 -5.51
N PHE A 135 5.66 6.54 -5.90
CA PHE A 135 5.41 5.89 -7.20
C PHE A 135 4.05 6.24 -7.77
N GLY A 136 3.92 6.07 -9.08
CA GLY A 136 2.66 6.22 -9.78
C GLY A 136 2.57 5.31 -10.99
N PHE A 137 1.35 4.90 -11.35
CA PHE A 137 1.08 4.11 -12.55
C PHE A 137 -0.37 4.22 -12.99
N ARG A 138 -0.62 3.79 -14.23
CA ARG A 138 -1.97 3.62 -14.74
C ARG A 138 -2.33 2.14 -14.73
N PHE A 139 -3.55 1.84 -14.33
CA PHE A 139 -4.07 0.49 -14.37
C PHE A 139 -5.44 0.50 -15.03
N THR A 140 -5.81 -0.61 -15.69
CA THR A 140 -7.12 -0.72 -16.35
C THR A 140 -7.84 -1.97 -15.90
N ARG A 141 -9.18 -1.95 -16.01
CA ARG A 141 -10.03 -3.13 -15.75
C ARG A 141 -9.66 -4.33 -16.62
N SER A 142 -9.27 -4.08 -17.88
CA SER A 142 -8.84 -5.14 -18.80
C SER A 142 -7.55 -5.82 -18.30
N LEU A 143 -6.61 -5.06 -17.75
CA LEU A 143 -5.40 -5.62 -17.15
C LEU A 143 -5.72 -6.38 -15.85
N ASP A 144 -6.55 -5.80 -14.99
CA ASP A 144 -7.03 -6.44 -13.75
C ASP A 144 -7.57 -7.86 -13.99
N SER A 145 -8.43 -8.03 -14.99
CA SER A 145 -9.02 -9.34 -15.33
C SER A 145 -8.03 -10.41 -15.80
N ARG A 146 -6.79 -10.03 -16.11
CA ARG A 146 -5.73 -10.93 -16.61
C ARG A 146 -4.72 -11.30 -15.53
N VAL A 147 -4.72 -10.60 -14.40
CA VAL A 147 -3.77 -10.84 -13.31
C VAL A 147 -4.30 -11.97 -12.44
N ASN A 148 -3.45 -12.96 -12.17
CA ASN A 148 -3.74 -13.98 -11.17
C ASN A 148 -3.43 -13.41 -9.77
N TRP A 149 -4.39 -12.68 -9.20
CA TRP A 149 -4.25 -12.01 -7.90
C TRP A 149 -3.97 -12.95 -6.73
N ASP A 150 -4.39 -14.22 -6.82
CA ASP A 150 -4.13 -15.21 -5.78
C ASP A 150 -2.64 -15.62 -5.72
N ASN A 151 -1.96 -15.58 -6.87
CA ASN A 151 -0.53 -15.91 -7.04
C ASN A 151 0.35 -14.68 -7.32
N MET A 152 -0.19 -13.47 -7.16
CA MET A 152 0.53 -12.23 -7.44
C MET A 152 1.56 -11.97 -6.35
N ASP A 153 2.82 -11.82 -6.77
CA ASP A 153 3.89 -11.25 -5.96
C ASP A 153 3.89 -9.73 -6.18
N PHE A 154 3.79 -8.95 -5.10
CA PHE A 154 3.71 -7.49 -5.16
C PHE A 154 4.93 -6.85 -5.82
N GLN A 155 6.11 -7.50 -5.76
CA GLN A 155 7.31 -7.05 -6.48
C GLN A 155 7.13 -7.09 -8.00
N ARG A 156 6.14 -7.84 -8.50
CA ARG A 156 5.81 -7.89 -9.93
C ARG A 156 4.90 -6.76 -10.37
N LEU A 157 4.36 -5.94 -9.45
CA LEU A 157 3.46 -4.84 -9.80
C LEU A 157 4.12 -3.89 -10.82
N GLU A 158 5.39 -3.55 -10.61
CA GLU A 158 6.19 -2.75 -11.55
C GLU A 158 6.22 -3.34 -12.97
N LYS A 159 6.26 -4.67 -13.09
CA LYS A 159 6.34 -5.36 -14.38
C LYS A 159 4.99 -5.44 -15.10
N ILE A 160 3.89 -5.42 -14.37
CA ILE A 160 2.54 -5.59 -14.93
C ILE A 160 1.80 -4.27 -15.12
N ALA A 161 2.18 -3.21 -14.40
CA ALA A 161 1.52 -1.92 -14.42
C ALA A 161 2.16 -0.99 -15.48
N PRO A 162 1.45 -0.66 -16.58
CA PRO A 162 2.00 0.21 -17.61
C PRO A 162 2.31 1.60 -17.07
N GLY A 163 3.51 2.11 -17.41
CA GLY A 163 3.95 3.43 -16.98
C GLY A 163 4.23 3.53 -15.49
N PHE A 164 4.48 2.39 -14.81
CA PHE A 164 5.02 2.40 -13.47
C PHE A 164 6.33 3.17 -13.45
N HIS A 165 6.44 4.08 -12.49
CA HIS A 165 7.65 4.84 -12.25
C HIS A 165 7.79 5.11 -10.75
N LEU A 166 9.04 5.08 -10.31
CA LEU A 166 9.46 5.61 -9.04
C LEU A 166 9.81 7.09 -9.23
N TYR A 167 9.35 7.95 -8.34
CA TYR A 167 9.76 9.35 -8.37
C TYR A 167 11.20 9.50 -7.84
N PRO A 168 11.96 10.52 -8.27
CA PRO A 168 13.37 10.67 -7.90
C PRO A 168 13.65 10.68 -6.39
N GLY A 169 12.74 11.24 -5.57
CA GLY A 169 12.85 11.21 -4.11
C GLY A 169 12.67 9.82 -3.50
N ALA A 170 11.98 8.91 -4.18
CA ALA A 170 11.86 7.52 -3.75
C ALA A 170 13.16 6.73 -3.95
N THR A 171 13.89 7.03 -5.03
CA THR A 171 15.15 6.33 -5.32
C THR A 171 16.25 6.63 -4.30
N SER A 172 16.28 7.80 -3.67
CA SER A 172 17.24 8.06 -2.58
C SER A 172 16.87 7.28 -1.30
N LEU A 173 15.57 7.22 -0.97
CA LEU A 173 15.03 6.42 0.14
C LEU A 173 15.30 4.91 -0.01
N LEU A 174 15.21 4.39 -1.24
CA LEU A 174 15.47 2.98 -1.54
C LEU A 174 16.96 2.62 -1.53
N ASN A 175 17.82 3.56 -1.89
CA ASN A 175 19.27 3.36 -1.91
C ASN A 175 19.94 3.67 -0.55
N GLY A 176 19.19 4.14 0.44
CA GLY A 176 19.69 4.46 1.78
C GLY A 176 20.63 5.67 1.84
N ASN A 177 20.48 6.62 0.92
CA ASN A 177 21.38 7.77 0.76
C ASN A 177 20.80 9.11 1.26
N ASP A 178 19.80 9.07 2.14
CA ASP A 178 19.23 10.28 2.75
C ASP A 178 19.95 10.69 4.05
#